data_AF-A0A1L4A1I0-F1
#
_entry.id   AF-A0A1L4A1I0-F1
#
_cell.length_a   1.000
_cell.length_b   1.000
_cell.length_c   1.000
_cell.angle_alpha   90.00
_cell.angle_beta   90.00
_cell.angle_gamma   90.00
#
_symmetry.space_group_name_H-M   'P 1'
#
loop_
_entity.id
_entity.type
_entity.pdbx_description
1 polymer ?
#
loop_
_entity_poly.entity_id
_entity_poly.type
_entity_poly.pdbx_seq_one_letter_code
_entity_poly.pdbx_strand_id
1 'polypeptide(L)'
;MNKGANGNQQLELPAGFRFHPTDDELVQHYLCRKCAGQSIAVSIIAEIDLYKFDPWQLPEKALYGEKEWYFFSPRDRKYPNGSRPNRAAGTGYWKATGADKPVGKPKTLGIKKALVFYAGKAPRGIKTNWIMHEYRLANVDRSAGKNNNLR
;
A
#
# COMPACT_ATOMS: atom_id res chain seq x y z
N MET A 1 30.92 -1.15 6.90
CA MET A 1 30.55 -0.56 5.60
C MET A 1 30.27 -1.68 4.62
N ASN A 2 29.03 -1.87 4.15
CA ASN A 2 28.75 -2.70 2.98
C ASN A 2 28.05 -1.83 1.93
N LYS A 3 28.71 -1.71 0.78
CA LYS A 3 28.33 -0.86 -0.35
C LYS A 3 27.04 -1.37 -0.98
N GLY A 4 26.27 -0.42 -1.50
CA GLY A 4 24.94 -0.60 -2.05
C GLY A 4 24.88 -1.55 -3.23
N ALA A 5 23.74 -2.23 -3.33
CA ALA A 5 23.22 -2.81 -4.55
C ALA A 5 21.91 -2.11 -4.90
N ASN A 6 22.00 -0.82 -5.27
CA ASN A 6 20.92 -0.16 -6.02
C ASN A 6 21.10 -0.54 -7.49
N GLY A 7 20.72 -1.77 -7.82
CA GLY A 7 20.56 -2.19 -9.20
C GLY A 7 19.12 -1.91 -9.62
N ASN A 8 18.90 -0.86 -10.42
CA ASN A 8 17.75 -0.83 -11.32
C ASN A 8 17.94 -2.00 -12.30
N GLN A 9 17.45 -3.19 -11.93
CA GLN A 9 17.33 -4.30 -12.86
C GLN A 9 16.22 -3.91 -13.84
N GLN A 10 16.61 -3.42 -15.00
CA GLN A 10 15.69 -3.27 -16.11
C GLN A 10 15.20 -4.67 -16.47
N LEU A 11 13.96 -4.99 -16.10
CA LEU A 11 13.36 -6.27 -16.40
C LEU A 11 13.22 -6.36 -17.92
N GLU A 12 13.98 -7.26 -18.54
CA GLU A 12 13.85 -7.56 -19.97
C GLU A 12 12.62 -8.43 -20.18
N LEU A 13 11.47 -7.77 -20.30
CA LEU A 13 10.19 -8.42 -20.54
C LEU A 13 9.81 -8.29 -22.02
N PRO A 14 9.26 -9.35 -22.64
CA PRO A 14 8.76 -9.27 -24.00
C PRO A 14 7.74 -8.14 -24.17
N ALA A 15 7.66 -7.57 -25.38
CA ALA A 15 6.69 -6.54 -25.71
C ALA A 15 5.26 -6.99 -25.35
N GLY A 16 4.50 -6.10 -24.69
CA GLY A 16 3.14 -6.36 -24.26
C GLY A 16 3.01 -6.99 -22.86
N PHE A 17 4.10 -7.47 -22.25
CA PHE A 17 4.06 -7.94 -20.88
C PHE A 17 3.87 -6.75 -19.91
N ARG A 18 2.94 -6.91 -18.96
CA ARG A 18 2.61 -5.86 -17.99
C ARG A 18 2.45 -6.46 -16.60
N PHE A 19 2.83 -5.67 -15.61
CA PHE A 19 2.48 -5.97 -14.24
C PHE A 19 0.99 -5.67 -14.02
N HIS A 20 0.17 -6.71 -14.05
CA HIS A 20 -1.28 -6.63 -13.86
C HIS A 20 -1.76 -7.73 -12.89
N PRO A 21 -1.28 -7.70 -11.63
CA PRO A 21 -1.60 -8.73 -10.65
C PRO A 21 -3.06 -8.66 -10.20
N THR A 22 -3.62 -9.81 -9.87
CA THR A 22 -4.88 -9.92 -9.14
C THR A 22 -4.73 -9.42 -7.69
N ASP A 23 -5.87 -9.13 -7.04
CA ASP A 23 -5.90 -8.78 -5.61
C ASP A 23 -5.18 -9.86 -4.77
N ASP A 24 -5.44 -11.14 -5.05
CA ASP A 24 -4.84 -12.28 -4.35
C ASP A 24 -3.32 -12.36 -4.57
N GLU A 25 -2.84 -12.15 -5.81
CA GLU A 25 -1.40 -12.17 -6.11
C GLU A 25 -0.65 -11.03 -5.41
N LEU A 26 -1.21 -9.82 -5.39
CA LEU A 26 -0.64 -8.68 -4.66
C LEU A 26 -0.47 -9.00 -3.17
N VAL A 27 -1.48 -9.60 -2.56
CA VAL A 27 -1.41 -9.92 -1.13
C VAL A 27 -0.47 -11.09 -0.87
N GLN A 28 -0.61 -12.20 -1.59
CA GLN A 28 0.10 -13.45 -1.29
C GLN A 28 1.57 -13.40 -1.71
N HIS A 29 1.87 -12.92 -2.92
CA HIS A 29 3.21 -13.00 -3.49
C HIS A 29 4.06 -11.76 -3.24
N TYR A 30 3.43 -10.61 -2.92
CA TYR A 30 4.17 -9.38 -2.64
C TYR A 30 4.05 -8.97 -1.18
N LEU A 31 2.85 -8.64 -0.68
CA LEU A 31 2.70 -8.07 0.66
C LEU A 31 3.06 -9.06 1.79
N CYS A 32 2.52 -10.28 1.77
CA CYS A 32 2.84 -11.30 2.78
C CYS A 32 4.34 -11.61 2.82
N ARG A 33 4.97 -11.76 1.65
CA ARG A 33 6.40 -12.02 1.54
C ARG A 33 7.23 -10.86 2.08
N LYS A 34 6.88 -9.63 1.70
CA LYS A 34 7.54 -8.41 2.20
C LYS A 34 7.50 -8.33 3.73
N CYS A 35 6.33 -8.54 4.32
CA CYS A 35 6.16 -8.52 5.78
C CYS A 35 6.86 -9.68 6.50
N ALA A 36 7.03 -10.83 5.84
CA ALA A 36 7.75 -11.98 6.38
C ALA A 36 9.27 -11.92 6.15
N GLY A 37 9.79 -10.86 5.52
CA GLY A 37 11.21 -10.76 5.16
C GLY A 37 11.64 -11.80 4.11
N GLN A 38 10.70 -12.37 3.36
CA GLN A 38 10.95 -13.37 2.34
C GLN A 38 11.34 -12.72 1.01
N SER A 39 12.07 -13.46 0.18
CA SER A 39 12.41 -13.01 -1.18
C SER A 39 11.15 -12.84 -2.05
N ILE A 40 11.11 -11.72 -2.77
CA ILE A 40 10.11 -11.41 -3.80
C ILE A 40 10.77 -11.70 -5.14
N ALA A 41 10.10 -12.47 -6.00
CA ALA A 41 10.68 -12.94 -7.26
C ALA A 41 11.10 -11.80 -8.20
N VAL A 42 10.34 -10.70 -8.20
CA VAL A 42 10.58 -9.54 -9.05
C VAL A 42 10.47 -8.27 -8.20
N SER A 43 11.54 -7.49 -8.14
CA SER A 43 11.61 -6.25 -7.37
C SER A 43 11.00 -5.07 -8.15
N ILE A 44 9.69 -5.14 -8.45
CA ILE A 44 8.98 -4.14 -9.26
C ILE A 44 8.22 -3.08 -8.44
N ILE A 45 8.06 -3.31 -7.12
CA ILE A 45 7.33 -2.41 -6.22
C ILE A 45 8.33 -1.56 -5.44
N ALA A 46 8.23 -0.23 -5.54
CA ALA A 46 9.10 0.70 -4.82
C ALA A 46 8.74 0.79 -3.34
N GLU A 47 9.73 1.05 -2.48
CA GLU A 47 9.51 1.39 -1.07
C GLU A 47 9.60 2.90 -0.87
N ILE A 48 8.51 3.53 -0.45
CA ILE A 48 8.45 4.96 -0.16
C ILE A 48 7.56 5.24 1.04
N ASP A 49 7.79 6.35 1.72
CA ASP A 49 6.79 6.92 2.62
C ASP A 49 5.76 7.69 1.78
N LEU A 50 4.72 6.97 1.34
CA LEU A 50 3.77 7.48 0.35
C LEU A 50 3.09 8.77 0.84
N TYR A 51 2.79 8.84 2.14
CA TYR A 51 2.08 9.96 2.74
C TYR A 51 2.92 11.24 2.81
N LYS A 52 4.19 11.25 2.39
CA LYS A 52 4.99 12.48 2.26
C LYS A 52 4.79 13.22 0.93
N PHE A 53 4.06 12.65 -0.02
CA PHE A 53 3.99 13.17 -1.38
C PHE A 53 2.55 13.48 -1.81
N ASP A 54 2.42 14.42 -2.73
CA ASP A 54 1.21 14.57 -3.52
C ASP A 54 1.10 13.42 -4.54
N PRO A 55 -0.12 12.97 -4.89
CA PRO A 55 -0.29 11.77 -5.70
C PRO A 55 0.27 11.91 -7.13
N TRP A 56 0.30 13.11 -7.70
CA TRP A 56 0.89 13.37 -9.01
C TRP A 56 2.42 13.28 -9.04
N GLN A 57 3.07 13.25 -7.88
CA GLN A 57 4.52 13.00 -7.77
C GLN A 57 4.86 11.51 -7.64
N LEU A 58 3.87 10.65 -7.38
CA LEU A 58 4.09 9.22 -7.18
C LEU A 58 4.57 8.49 -8.44
N PRO A 59 4.06 8.77 -9.66
CA PRO A 59 4.53 8.10 -10.88
C PRO A 59 6.06 8.13 -11.04
N GLU A 60 6.69 9.27 -10.75
CA GLU A 60 8.15 9.46 -10.85
C GLU A 60 8.95 8.66 -9.82
N LYS A 61 8.30 8.12 -8.79
CA LYS A 61 8.90 7.36 -7.69
C LYS A 61 8.72 5.85 -7.85
N ALA A 62 7.90 5.43 -8.82
CA ALA A 62 7.67 4.03 -9.08
C ALA A 62 8.86 3.43 -9.85
N LEU A 63 9.13 2.14 -9.63
CA LEU A 63 10.12 1.41 -10.44
C LEU A 63 9.58 1.04 -11.83
N TYR A 64 8.26 0.88 -11.94
CA TYR A 64 7.57 0.50 -13.16
C TYR A 64 6.11 0.97 -13.12
N GLY A 65 5.48 1.11 -14.28
CA GLY A 65 4.05 1.40 -14.42
C GLY A 65 3.75 2.56 -15.37
N GLU A 66 2.69 2.42 -16.16
CA GLU A 66 2.23 3.44 -17.10
C GLU A 66 0.99 4.18 -16.60
N LYS A 67 0.01 3.42 -16.10
CA LYS A 67 -1.30 3.91 -15.66
C LYS A 67 -1.58 3.64 -14.18
N GLU A 68 -0.90 2.65 -13.63
CA GLU A 68 -0.99 2.20 -12.25
C GLU A 68 0.42 2.02 -11.71
N TRP A 69 0.63 2.43 -10.47
CA TRP A 69 1.92 2.38 -9.79
C TRP A 69 1.76 1.75 -8.42
N TYR A 70 2.73 0.94 -8.04
CA TYR A 70 2.67 0.11 -6.83
C TYR A 70 3.79 0.51 -5.87
N PHE A 71 3.41 0.66 -4.60
CA PHE A 71 4.32 1.06 -3.53
C PHE A 71 4.12 0.21 -2.29
N PHE A 72 5.21 -0.13 -1.63
CA PHE A 72 5.21 -0.45 -0.21
C PHE A 72 5.39 0.84 0.56
N SER A 73 4.49 1.09 1.52
CA SER A 73 4.56 2.25 2.40
C SER A 73 4.38 1.80 3.84
N PRO A 74 5.12 2.40 4.80
CA PRO A 74 4.78 2.30 6.21
C PRO A 74 3.32 2.67 6.45
N ARG A 75 2.68 1.97 7.38
CA ARG A 75 1.30 2.25 7.79
C ARG A 75 1.31 2.97 9.12
N ASP A 76 1.44 4.28 9.06
CA ASP A 76 1.47 5.12 10.26
C ASP A 76 0.08 5.23 10.89
N ARG A 77 0.01 5.01 12.20
CA ARG A 77 -1.20 5.21 12.99
C ARG A 77 -1.37 6.71 13.29
N LYS A 78 -2.59 7.22 13.12
CA LYS A 78 -2.93 8.61 13.46
C LYS A 78 -2.84 8.86 14.97
N TYR A 79 -3.10 7.84 15.77
CA TYR A 79 -3.01 7.89 17.23
C TYR A 79 -2.22 6.68 17.72
N PRO A 80 -1.39 6.81 18.78
CA PRO A 80 -0.56 5.71 19.29
C PRO A 80 -1.32 4.39 19.50
N ASN A 81 -2.56 4.48 20.01
CA ASN A 81 -3.43 3.33 20.30
C ASN A 81 -4.60 3.20 19.32
N GLY A 82 -4.66 4.02 18.27
CA GLY A 82 -5.77 4.03 17.31
C GLY A 82 -5.51 3.13 16.10
N SER A 83 -6.56 2.48 15.60
CA SER A 83 -6.51 1.72 14.34
C SER A 83 -6.57 2.62 13.09
N ARG A 84 -6.90 3.90 13.27
CA ARG A 84 -7.06 4.86 12.18
C ARG A 84 -5.68 5.30 11.66
N PRO A 85 -5.34 5.07 10.38
CA PRO A 85 -4.08 5.55 9.83
C PRO A 85 -4.07 7.07 9.66
N ASN A 86 -2.88 7.68 9.76
CA ASN A 86 -2.70 9.06 9.34
C ASN A 86 -2.73 9.08 7.81
N ARG A 87 -3.58 9.95 7.24
CA ARG A 87 -3.82 10.02 5.80
C ARG A 87 -3.67 11.43 5.25
N ALA A 88 -3.12 12.37 6.05
CA ALA A 88 -2.60 13.61 5.49
C ALA A 88 -1.44 13.26 4.55
N ALA A 89 -1.41 13.86 3.36
CA ALA A 89 -0.34 13.62 2.40
C ALA A 89 -0.06 14.84 1.54
N GLY A 90 1.21 15.24 1.48
CA GLY A 90 1.64 16.43 0.75
C GLY A 90 0.79 17.64 1.12
N THR A 91 0.13 18.21 0.11
CA THR A 91 -0.75 19.38 0.20
C THR A 91 -2.23 19.02 0.45
N GLY A 92 -2.55 17.75 0.70
CA GLY A 92 -3.92 17.26 0.83
C GLY A 92 -4.09 16.10 1.80
N TYR A 93 -5.10 15.27 1.55
CA TYR A 93 -5.39 14.09 2.36
C TYR A 93 -6.13 13.00 1.60
N TRP A 94 -5.89 11.74 1.98
CA TRP A 94 -6.60 10.58 1.48
C TRP A 94 -7.84 10.27 2.32
N LYS A 95 -9.00 10.19 1.65
CA LYS A 95 -10.29 9.85 2.26
C LYS A 95 -10.72 8.45 1.83
N ALA A 96 -11.02 7.57 2.79
CA ALA A 96 -11.60 6.27 2.47
C ALA A 96 -12.92 6.42 1.72
N THR A 97 -13.12 5.56 0.73
CA THR A 97 -14.36 5.41 -0.01
C THR A 97 -14.69 3.92 -0.14
N GLY A 98 -15.97 3.58 -0.13
CA GLY A 98 -16.42 2.19 -0.18
C GLY A 98 -16.11 1.35 1.07
N ALA A 99 -16.64 0.13 1.06
CA ALA A 99 -16.42 -0.88 2.09
C ALA A 99 -15.03 -1.51 1.97
N ASP A 100 -14.54 -2.08 3.07
CA ASP A 100 -13.36 -2.94 3.04
C ASP A 100 -13.68 -4.23 2.27
N LYS A 101 -12.82 -4.59 1.31
CA LYS A 101 -12.95 -5.85 0.55
C LYS A 101 -11.94 -6.87 1.08
N PRO A 102 -12.38 -8.03 1.61
CA PRO A 102 -11.45 -9.10 2.01
C PRO A 102 -10.77 -9.71 0.76
N VAL A 103 -9.50 -10.10 0.92
CA VAL A 103 -8.66 -10.69 -0.13
C VAL A 103 -7.98 -11.94 0.42
N GLY A 104 -7.91 -13.02 -0.37
CA GLY A 104 -7.38 -14.32 0.03
C GLY A 104 -8.46 -15.41 0.08
N LYS A 105 -8.16 -16.57 -0.50
CA LYS A 105 -8.94 -17.81 -0.42
C LYS A 105 -8.03 -19.00 -0.12
N PRO A 106 -8.46 -20.00 0.69
CA PRO A 106 -9.76 -20.11 1.37
C PRO A 106 -9.90 -19.22 2.62
N LYS A 107 -8.81 -18.61 3.09
CA LYS A 107 -8.79 -17.71 4.26
C LYS A 107 -8.39 -16.30 3.83
N THR A 108 -9.04 -15.30 4.41
CA THR A 108 -8.66 -13.89 4.23
C THR A 108 -7.23 -13.66 4.72
N LEU A 109 -6.37 -13.24 3.79
CA LEU A 109 -4.98 -12.86 4.07
C LEU A 109 -4.83 -11.35 4.19
N GLY A 110 -5.63 -10.60 3.42
CA GLY A 110 -5.55 -9.15 3.37
C GLY A 110 -6.91 -8.47 3.24
N ILE A 111 -6.87 -7.15 3.32
CA ILE A 111 -8.02 -6.26 3.16
C ILE A 111 -7.62 -5.16 2.19
N LYS A 112 -8.43 -4.94 1.16
CA LYS A 112 -8.33 -3.83 0.20
C LYS A 112 -9.28 -2.72 0.61
N LYS A 113 -8.75 -1.50 0.76
CA LYS A 113 -9.53 -0.28 0.99
C LYS A 113 -9.28 0.70 -0.15
N ALA A 114 -10.35 1.24 -0.75
CA ALA A 114 -10.23 2.33 -1.72
C ALA A 114 -10.18 3.68 -1.03
N LEU A 115 -9.36 4.59 -1.57
CA LEU A 115 -9.21 5.97 -1.11
C LEU A 115 -9.23 6.92 -2.29
N VAL A 116 -9.72 8.13 -2.05
CA VAL A 116 -9.67 9.25 -2.99
C VAL A 116 -8.86 10.36 -2.35
N PHE A 117 -7.95 10.98 -3.12
CA PHE A 117 -7.21 12.14 -2.66
C PHE A 117 -8.04 13.42 -2.78
N TYR A 118 -7.96 14.25 -1.75
CA TYR A 118 -8.53 15.59 -1.71
C TYR A 118 -7.38 16.60 -1.57
N ALA A 119 -7.27 17.55 -2.50
CA ALA A 119 -6.28 18.61 -2.44
C ALA A 119 -6.71 19.72 -1.46
N GLY A 120 -5.80 20.20 -0.63
CA GLY A 120 -6.06 21.21 0.40
C GLY A 120 -6.41 20.63 1.78
N LYS A 121 -6.67 21.52 2.73
CA LYS A 121 -6.84 21.15 4.15
C LYS A 121 -8.20 20.51 4.44
N ALA A 122 -8.20 19.38 5.15
CA ALA A 122 -9.42 18.76 5.65
C ALA A 122 -10.21 19.69 6.60
N PRO A 123 -11.57 19.66 6.58
CA PRO A 123 -12.44 18.85 5.73
C PRO A 123 -12.83 19.52 4.40
N ARG A 124 -12.25 20.68 4.06
CA ARG A 124 -12.65 21.53 2.93
C ARG A 124 -11.83 21.29 1.66
N GLY A 125 -11.15 20.16 1.56
CA GLY A 125 -10.35 19.83 0.37
C GLY A 125 -11.23 19.59 -0.85
N ILE A 126 -10.65 19.77 -2.04
CA ILE A 126 -11.30 19.53 -3.33
C ILE A 126 -11.00 18.09 -3.76
N LYS A 127 -12.05 17.32 -4.06
CA LYS A 127 -11.91 15.94 -4.54
C LYS A 127 -11.13 15.92 -5.86
N THR A 128 -10.14 15.04 -5.95
CA THR A 128 -9.37 14.80 -7.18
C THR A 128 -9.75 13.46 -7.83
N ASN A 129 -9.16 13.16 -8.99
CA ASN A 129 -9.29 11.87 -9.66
C ASN A 129 -8.23 10.83 -9.23
N TRP A 130 -7.36 11.18 -8.28
CA TRP A 130 -6.35 10.25 -7.78
C TRP A 130 -6.98 9.24 -6.82
N ILE A 131 -6.85 7.96 -7.18
CA ILE A 131 -7.36 6.83 -6.44
C ILE A 131 -6.20 6.00 -5.90
N MET A 132 -6.34 5.50 -4.69
CA MET A 132 -5.44 4.51 -4.12
C MET A 132 -6.22 3.28 -3.67
N HIS A 133 -5.67 2.11 -3.96
CA HIS A 133 -6.08 0.86 -3.33
C HIS A 133 -5.03 0.48 -2.27
N GLU A 134 -5.37 0.70 -1.01
CA GLU A 134 -4.55 0.32 0.14
C GLU A 134 -4.81 -1.16 0.47
N TYR A 135 -3.77 -1.99 0.36
CA TYR A 135 -3.81 -3.38 0.80
C TYR A 135 -3.09 -3.52 2.14
N ARG A 136 -3.73 -4.18 3.11
CA ARG A 136 -3.17 -4.46 4.43
C ARG A 136 -3.40 -5.91 4.82
N LEU A 137 -2.53 -6.48 5.64
CA LEU A 137 -2.73 -7.82 6.20
C LEU A 137 -3.91 -7.82 7.19
N ALA A 138 -4.79 -8.83 7.10
CA ALA A 138 -6.02 -8.90 7.88
C ALA A 138 -5.79 -9.10 9.40
N ASN A 139 -4.64 -9.68 9.79
CA ASN A 139 -4.37 -10.11 11.18
C ASN A 139 -3.55 -9.11 12.01
N VAL A 140 -3.06 -8.02 11.43
CA VAL A 140 -2.16 -7.07 12.15
C VAL A 140 -2.94 -6.15 13.10
N ASP A 141 -4.24 -5.95 12.87
CA ASP A 141 -5.08 -5.07 13.70
C ASP A 141 -5.77 -5.80 14.89
N ARG A 142 -5.63 -7.13 15.02
CA ARG A 142 -6.28 -7.93 16.09
C ARG A 142 -5.41 -8.22 17.31
N SER A 143 -4.11 -7.94 17.25
CA SER A 143 -3.19 -8.16 18.37
C SER A 143 -3.35 -7.15 19.52
N ALA A 144 -4.11 -6.08 19.35
CA ALA A 144 -4.31 -5.05 20.37
C ALA A 144 -5.51 -5.29 21.31
N GLY A 145 -6.20 -6.45 21.26
CA GLY A 145 -7.47 -6.61 21.96
C GLY A 145 -7.92 -8.03 22.31
N LYS A 146 -6.99 -8.96 22.60
CA LYS A 146 -7.35 -10.25 23.20
C LYS A 146 -6.67 -10.44 24.56
N ASN A 147 -7.12 -9.65 25.54
CA ASN A 147 -7.12 -10.15 26.92
C ASN A 147 -8.36 -11.04 27.07
N ASN A 148 -8.19 -12.33 26.77
CA ASN A 148 -9.16 -13.34 27.18
C ASN A 148 -9.10 -13.43 28.71
N ASN A 149 -9.99 -12.73 29.41
CA ASN A 149 -10.36 -13.12 30.76
C ASN A 149 -11.25 -14.37 30.64
N LEU A 150 -10.64 -15.54 30.79
CA LEU A 150 -11.33 -16.76 31.14
C LEU A 150 -11.53 -16.75 32.67
N ARG A 151 -12.78 -16.62 33.10
CA ARG A 151 -13.29 -17.15 34.35
C ARG A 151 -14.22 -18.30 34.01
#